data_AF-A0A0S7X6L0-F1
#
_entry.id   AF-A0A0S7X6L0-F1
#
_cell.length_a   1.000
_cell.length_b   1.000
_cell.length_c   1.000
_cell.angle_alpha   90.00
_cell.angle_beta   90.00
_cell.angle_gamma   90.00
#
_symmetry.space_group_name_H-M   'P 1'
#
loop_
_entity.id
_entity.type
_entity.pdbx_description
1 polymer ?
#
loop_
_entity_poly.entity_id
_entity_poly.type
_entity_poly.pdbx_seq_one_letter_code
_entity_poly.pdbx_strand_id
1 'polypeptide(L)'
;MLVLVPSNDPGAIPAKLFEYVRSGNRVLVLSRQPSEAGEIVRSLGCGEELPYDDFEGQKQALQRCFHLWRHRRLEGFGRFPQFERRSQAQRLAEVFERALETNG
;
A
#
# COMPACT_ATOMS: atom_id res chain seq x y z
N MET A 1 12.03 -3.08 2.24
CA MET A 1 10.87 -4.00 2.25
C MET A 1 10.17 -3.86 3.59
N LEU A 2 8.84 -3.75 3.59
CA LEU A 2 8.01 -3.62 4.79
C LEU A 2 6.93 -4.71 4.79
N VAL A 3 6.60 -5.23 5.97
CA VAL A 3 5.52 -6.22 6.15
C VAL A 3 4.34 -5.51 6.79
N LEU A 4 3.17 -5.65 6.19
CA LEU A 4 1.90 -5.14 6.70
C LEU A 4 1.00 -6.33 7.02
N VAL A 5 0.55 -6.39 8.27
CA VAL A 5 -0.48 -7.35 8.69
C VAL A 5 -1.74 -6.53 8.97
N PRO A 6 -2.68 -6.40 8.02
CA PRO A 6 -3.95 -5.74 8.27
C PRO A 6 -4.76 -6.51 9.31
N SER A 7 -5.68 -5.82 9.98
CA SER A 7 -6.69 -6.47 10.81
C SER A 7 -7.52 -7.46 9.98
N ASN A 8 -8.19 -8.41 10.66
CA ASN A 8 -9.08 -9.38 9.99
C ASN A 8 -10.35 -8.76 9.39
N ASP A 9 -10.53 -7.44 9.51
CA ASP A 9 -11.60 -6.70 8.83
C ASP A 9 -11.18 -6.43 7.38
N PRO A 10 -11.87 -7.01 6.37
CA PRO A 10 -11.50 -6.88 4.96
C PRO A 10 -11.45 -5.44 4.43
N GLY A 11 -12.25 -4.54 5.00
CA GLY A 11 -12.33 -3.11 4.62
C GLY A 11 -11.44 -2.19 5.45
N ALA A 12 -10.66 -2.74 6.38
CA ALA A 12 -9.76 -1.93 7.18
C ALA A 12 -8.47 -1.63 6.40
N ILE A 13 -8.31 -0.37 6.01
CA ILE A 13 -7.04 0.15 5.49
C ILE A 13 -6.20 0.65 6.67
N PRO A 14 -5.06 0.01 7.01
CA PRO A 14 -4.22 0.50 8.08
C PRO A 14 -3.64 1.87 7.72
N ALA A 15 -3.75 2.86 8.61
CA ALA A 15 -3.22 4.21 8.36
C ALA A 15 -1.72 4.21 7.96
N LYS A 16 -0.95 3.24 8.49
CA LYS A 16 0.47 3.03 8.18
C LYS A 16 0.75 2.62 6.74
N LEU A 17 -0.24 2.09 6.00
CA LEU A 17 -0.07 1.69 4.61
C LEU A 17 0.46 2.85 3.76
N PHE A 18 -0.12 4.04 3.87
CA PHE A 18 0.29 5.20 3.06
C PHE A 18 1.69 5.72 3.43
N GLU A 19 2.13 5.56 4.69
CA GLU A 19 3.51 5.83 5.07
C GLU A 19 4.48 4.86 4.38
N TYR A 20 4.11 3.58 4.31
CA TYR A 20 4.92 2.54 3.68
C TYR A 20 5.02 2.74 2.17
N VAL A 21 3.90 3.05 1.52
CA VAL A 21 3.83 3.42 0.09
C VAL A 21 4.72 4.63 -0.19
N ARG A 22 4.67 5.67 0.65
CA ARG A 22 5.50 6.88 0.52
C ARG A 22 7.00 6.60 0.70
N SER A 23 7.37 5.58 1.46
CA SER A 23 8.79 5.23 1.66
C SER A 23 9.47 4.68 0.40
N GLY A 24 8.69 4.33 -0.63
CA GLY A 24 9.18 3.71 -1.87
C GLY A 24 9.63 2.26 -1.68
N ASN A 25 9.52 1.70 -0.47
CA ASN A 25 9.83 0.30 -0.23
C ASN A 25 8.74 -0.62 -0.76
N ARG A 26 9.12 -1.80 -1.27
CA ARG A 26 8.17 -2.90 -1.52
C ARG A 26 7.40 -3.26 -0.25
N VAL A 27 6.09 -3.36 -0.37
CA VAL A 27 5.17 -3.77 0.70
C VAL A 27 4.72 -5.21 0.49
N LEU A 28 4.84 -6.04 1.51
CA LEU A 28 4.22 -7.36 1.57
C LEU A 28 3.04 -7.30 2.51
N VAL A 29 1.84 -7.59 2.01
CA VAL A 29 0.61 -7.64 2.81
C VAL A 29 0.32 -9.09 3.18
N LEU A 30 0.15 -9.38 4.48
CA LEU A 30 -0.17 -10.72 4.97
C LEU A 30 -1.60 -10.76 5.50
N SER A 31 -2.51 -11.40 4.77
CA SER A 31 -3.94 -11.36 5.07
C SER A 31 -4.57 -12.75 4.99
N ARG A 32 -5.60 -13.00 5.81
CA ARG A 32 -6.36 -14.28 5.78
C ARG A 32 -7.35 -14.36 4.62
N GLN A 33 -7.75 -13.20 4.11
CA GLN A 33 -8.66 -13.01 2.99
C GLN A 33 -8.13 -11.84 2.16
N PRO A 34 -8.46 -11.75 0.87
CA PRO A 34 -8.14 -10.56 0.08
C PRO A 34 -8.56 -9.29 0.83
N SER A 35 -7.59 -8.40 1.05
CA SER A 35 -7.77 -7.18 1.83
C SER A 35 -7.70 -5.96 0.94
N GLU A 36 -8.37 -4.88 1.35
CA GLU A 36 -8.30 -3.61 0.64
C GLU A 36 -6.86 -3.06 0.58
N ALA A 37 -6.06 -3.30 1.63
CA ALA A 37 -4.64 -2.99 1.63
C ALA A 37 -3.86 -3.77 0.55
N GLY A 38 -4.20 -5.05 0.34
CA GLY A 38 -3.63 -5.90 -0.69
C GLY A 38 -3.97 -5.43 -2.11
N GLU A 39 -5.20 -4.96 -2.33
CA GLU A 39 -5.63 -4.37 -3.60
C GLU A 39 -4.90 -3.04 -3.89
N ILE A 40 -4.77 -2.18 -2.88
CA ILE A 40 -4.03 -0.91 -3.01
C ILE A 40 -2.58 -1.15 -3.41
N VAL A 41 -1.83 -2.01 -2.72
CA VAL A 41 -0.41 -2.22 -3.06
C VAL A 41 -0.23 -2.85 -4.44
N ARG A 42 -1.19 -3.67 -4.88
CA ARG A 42 -1.18 -4.33 -6.19
C ARG A 42 -1.49 -3.34 -7.32
N SER A 43 -2.53 -2.52 -7.16
CA SER A 43 -2.93 -1.50 -8.13
C SER A 43 -1.87 -0.41 -8.31
N LEU A 44 -1.16 -0.07 -7.23
CA LEU A 44 0.00 0.84 -7.28
C LEU A 44 1.28 0.18 -7.79
N GLY A 45 1.24 -1.14 -8.00
CA GLY A 45 2.39 -1.95 -8.38
C GLY A 45 3.49 -1.97 -7.32
N CYS A 46 3.25 -1.50 -6.09
CA CYS A 46 4.27 -1.30 -5.06
C CYS A 46 4.44 -2.47 -4.08
N GLY A 47 3.79 -3.59 -4.35
CA GLY A 47 3.78 -4.72 -3.45
C GLY A 47 2.97 -5.90 -3.95
N GLU A 48 2.85 -6.90 -3.08
CA GLU A 48 2.00 -8.08 -3.29
C GLU A 48 1.32 -8.47 -1.97
N GLU A 49 0.23 -9.21 -2.09
CA GLU A 49 -0.50 -9.77 -0.96
C GLU A 49 -0.28 -11.28 -0.93
N LEU A 50 -0.01 -11.81 0.26
CA LEU A 50 0.23 -13.23 0.51
C LEU A 50 -0.74 -13.73 1.58
N PRO A 51 -1.23 -14.98 1.47
CA PRO A 51 -2.04 -15.58 2.52
C PRO A 51 -1.29 -15.63 3.85
N TYR A 52 -1.96 -15.27 4.94
CA TYR A 52 -1.39 -15.25 6.29
C TYR A 52 -0.87 -16.63 6.73
N ASP A 53 -1.54 -17.70 6.29
CA ASP A 53 -1.21 -19.08 6.67
C ASP A 53 -0.24 -19.77 5.68
N ASP A 54 0.18 -19.09 4.60
CA ASP A 54 1.15 -19.62 3.63
C ASP A 54 2.60 -19.26 4.01
N PHE A 55 3.12 -19.94 5.02
CA PHE A 55 4.48 -19.68 5.53
C PHE A 55 5.58 -19.92 4.50
N GLU A 56 5.42 -20.92 3.62
CA GLU A 56 6.44 -21.22 2.61
C GLU A 56 6.44 -20.16 1.51
N GLY A 57 5.26 -19.71 1.05
CA GLY A 57 5.14 -18.58 0.13
C GLY A 57 5.70 -17.28 0.71
N GLN A 58 5.45 -17.00 1.99
CA GLN A 58 6.03 -15.86 2.71
C GLN A 58 7.55 -15.91 2.77
N LYS A 59 8.12 -17.07 3.14
CA LYS A 59 9.57 -17.29 3.17
C LYS A 59 10.19 -17.06 1.79
N GLN A 60 9.59 -17.63 0.74
CA GLN A 60 10.06 -17.44 -0.63
C GLN A 60 9.99 -15.97 -1.05
N ALA A 61 8.93 -15.25 -0.70
CA ALA A 61 8.80 -13.82 -0.99
C ALA A 61 9.89 -12.99 -0.29
N LEU A 62 10.17 -13.27 0.98
CA LEU A 62 11.24 -12.62 1.73
C LEU A 62 12.61 -12.90 1.10
N GLN A 63 12.88 -14.15 0.70
CA GLN A 63 14.12 -14.54 0.03
C GLN A 63 14.29 -13.83 -1.33
N ARG A 64 13.22 -13.76 -2.15
CA ARG A 64 13.21 -13.01 -3.41
C ARG A 64 13.55 -11.54 -3.18
N CYS A 65 12.88 -10.90 -2.22
CA CYS A 65 13.10 -9.49 -1.91
C CYS A 65 14.52 -9.24 -1.37
N PHE A 66 15.03 -10.11 -0.50
CA PHE A 66 16.39 -10.02 0.01
C PHE A 66 17.43 -10.15 -1.10
N HIS A 67 17.25 -11.10 -2.02
CA HIS A 67 18.13 -11.28 -3.16
C HIS A 67 18.14 -10.02 -4.06
N LEU A 68 16.97 -9.50 -4.41
CA LEU A 68 16.86 -8.25 -5.19
C LEU A 68 17.55 -7.09 -4.47
N TRP A 69 17.34 -6.93 -3.17
CA TRP A 69 17.98 -5.89 -2.37
C TRP A 69 19.51 -6.03 -2.38
N ARG A 70 20.02 -7.24 -2.12
CA ARG A 70 21.45 -7.56 -2.09
C ARG A 70 22.15 -7.22 -3.40
N HIS A 71 21.47 -7.38 -4.53
CA HIS A 71 22.00 -7.07 -5.85
C HIS A 71 21.69 -5.64 -6.33
N ARG A 72 21.16 -4.76 -5.46
CA ARG A 72 20.69 -3.40 -5.80
C ARG A 72 19.68 -3.37 -6.96
N ARG A 73 18.92 -4.46 -7.12
CA ARG A 73 17.85 -4.63 -8.11
C ARG A 73 16.45 -4.51 -7.50
N LEU A 74 16.37 -4.32 -6.18
CA LEU A 74 15.11 -3.94 -5.55
C LEU A 74 14.91 -2.45 -5.82
N GLU A 75 14.32 -2.16 -6.97
CA GLU A 75 13.91 -0.80 -7.31
C GLU A 75 12.84 -0.36 -6.31
N GLY A 76 13.02 0.84 -5.77
CA GLY A 76 11.97 1.49 -5.02
C GLY A 76 10.82 1.84 -5.96
N PHE A 77 9.60 1.73 -5.49
CA PHE A 77 8.46 2.18 -6.26
C PHE A 77 8.45 3.70 -6.30
N GLY A 78 8.01 4.26 -7.44
CA GLY A 78 7.95 5.68 -7.68
C GLY A 78 7.19 6.42 -6.58
N ARG A 79 7.39 7.73 -6.48
CA ARG A 79 6.54 8.54 -5.60
C ARG A 79 5.10 8.45 -6.09
N PHE A 80 4.16 8.45 -5.15
CA PHE A 80 2.73 8.50 -5.40
C PHE A 80 2.18 9.85 -4.93
N PRO A 81 2.26 10.93 -5.75
CA PRO A 81 1.84 12.28 -5.36
C PRO A 81 0.41 12.34 -4.81
N GLN A 82 -0.49 11.48 -5.32
CA GLN A 82 -1.88 11.42 -4.88
C GLN A 82 -2.07 11.09 -3.39
N PHE A 83 -1.07 10.48 -2.74
CA PHE A 83 -1.09 10.19 -1.31
C PHE A 83 -0.28 11.20 -0.49
N GLU A 84 0.26 12.25 -1.10
CA GLU A 84 0.87 13.34 -0.36
C GLU A 84 -0.21 14.21 0.32
N ARG A 85 0.06 14.67 1.54
CA ARG A 85 -0.87 15.48 2.34
C ARG A 85 -1.40 16.69 1.56
N ARG A 86 -0.54 17.34 0.77
CA ARG A 86 -0.93 18.50 -0.05
C ARG A 86 -1.99 18.11 -1.08
N SER A 87 -1.79 17.02 -1.81
CA SER A 87 -2.72 16.54 -2.83
C SER A 87 -4.03 16.03 -2.22
N GLN A 88 -3.98 15.39 -1.06
CA GLN A 88 -5.19 14.97 -0.33
C GLN A 88 -6.00 16.17 0.18
N ALA A 89 -5.34 17.18 0.74
CA ALA A 89 -5.99 18.41 1.21
C ALA A 89 -6.62 19.19 0.05
N GLN A 90 -5.94 19.26 -1.10
CA GLN A 90 -6.47 19.90 -2.30
C GLN A 90 -7.75 19.18 -2.79
N ARG A 91 -7.73 17.86 -2.92
CA ARG A 91 -8.93 17.08 -3.30
C ARG A 91 -10.10 17.30 -2.34
N LEU A 92 -9.81 17.42 -1.04
CA LEU A 92 -10.84 17.67 -0.05
C LEU A 92 -11.46 19.07 -0.22
N ALA A 93 -10.63 20.09 -0.47
CA ALA A 93 -11.11 21.44 -0.77
C ALA A 93 -12.00 21.46 -2.01
N GLU A 94 -11.58 20.81 -3.10
CA GLU A 94 -12.37 20.68 -4.34
C GLU A 94 -13.74 20.01 -4.09
N VAL A 95 -13.80 19.00 -3.21
CA VAL A 95 -15.07 18.36 -2.84
C VAL A 95 -15.99 19.32 -2.09
N PHE A 96 -15.44 20.12 -1.16
CA PHE A 96 -16.23 21.11 -0.42
C PHE A 96 -16.73 22.24 -1.32
N GLU A 97 -15.90 22.74 -2.23
CA GLU A 97 -16.29 23.77 -3.21
C GLU A 97 -17.47 23.29 -4.06
N ARG A 98 -17.39 22.10 -4.66
CA ARG A 98 -18.51 21.52 -5.43
C ARG A 98 -19.78 21.33 -4.60
N ALA A 99 -19.63 20.93 -3.35
CA ALA A 99 -20.77 20.71 -2.46
C ALA A 99 -21.50 22.03 -2.11
N LEU A 100 -20.76 23.14 -2.05
CA LEU A 100 -21.33 24.48 -1.88
C LEU A 100 -22.03 24.96 -3.15
N GLU A 101 -21.45 24.70 -4.33
CA GLU A 101 -22.04 25.07 -5.62
C GLU A 101 -23.34 24.32 -5.93
N THR A 102 -23.49 23.08 -5.46
CA THR A 102 -24.69 22.25 -5.72
C THR A 102 -25.88 22.59 -4.81
N ASN A 103 -25.62 23.29 -3.68
CA ASN A 103 -26.63 23.68 -2.70
C ASN A 103 -26.98 25.19 -2.76
N GLY A 104 -26.44 25.92 -3.74
CA GLY A 104 -26.70 27.35 -3.98
C GLY A 104 -27.78 27.62 -5.02
#